data_AF-A0A821F277-F1
#
_entry.id   AF-A0A821F277-F1
#
_cell.length_a   1.000
_cell.length_b   1.000
_cell.length_c   1.000
_cell.angle_alpha   90.00
_cell.angle_beta   90.00
_cell.angle_gamma   90.00
#
_symmetry.space_group_name_H-M   'P 1'
#
loop_
_entity.id
_entity.type
_entity.pdbx_description
1 polymer ?
#
loop_
_entity_poly.entity_id
_entity_poly.type
_entity_poly.pdbx_seq_one_letter_code
_entity_poly.pdbx_strand_id
1 'polypeptide(L)' 'LDGFNENDVFNADETGLFYRATPDRSLVLSNEECKGGKKSKERLTVLLYSNLTGTEKLKPVVIGKSIFID' A
#
# COMPACT_ATOMS: atom_id res chain seq x y z
N LEU A 1 -2.44 2.62 -26.95
CA LEU A 1 -1.19 1.88 -26.67
C LEU A 1 -0.59 1.32 -27.95
N ASP A 2 -1.40 1.03 -28.97
CA ASP A 2 -0.91 0.58 -30.27
C ASP A 2 0.20 1.49 -30.83
N GLY A 3 1.35 0.87 -31.14
CA GLY A 3 2.54 1.54 -31.64
C GLY A 3 3.63 1.84 -30.60
N PHE A 4 3.35 1.67 -29.30
CA PHE A 4 4.37 1.79 -28.24
C PHE A 4 4.90 0.42 -27.83
N ASN A 5 6.19 0.35 -27.50
CA ASN A 5 6.75 -0.83 -26.84
C ASN A 5 6.17 -0.94 -25.43
N GLU A 6 5.71 -2.12 -25.03
CA GLU A 6 5.12 -2.35 -23.71
C GLU A 6 6.08 -1.98 -22.57
N ASN A 7 7.39 -2.12 -22.77
CA ASN A 7 8.37 -1.74 -21.75
C ASN A 7 8.48 -0.23 -21.55
N ASP A 8 8.03 0.58 -22.51
CA ASP A 8 8.10 2.04 -22.49
C ASP A 8 6.78 2.70 -22.06
N VAL A 9 5.78 1.89 -21.69
CA VAL A 9 4.49 2.37 -21.18
C VAL A 9 4.54 2.29 -19.66
N PHE A 10 4.49 3.43 -18.99
CA PHE A 10 4.61 3.51 -17.53
C PHE A 10 3.34 4.03 -16.87
N ASN A 11 3.11 3.59 -15.64
CA ASN A 11 2.13 4.19 -14.74
C ASN A 11 2.76 4.48 -13.37
N ALA A 12 2.25 5.51 -12.72
CA ALA A 12 2.57 5.86 -11.35
C ALA A 12 1.27 6.23 -10.62
N ASP A 13 1.08 5.74 -9.41
CA ASP A 13 -0.12 6.04 -8.64
C ASP A 13 0.15 6.04 -7.14
N GLU A 14 -0.62 6.83 -6.39
CA GLU A 14 -0.55 6.92 -4.94
C GLU A 14 -1.53 5.97 -4.25
N THR A 15 -1.06 5.26 -3.23
CA THR A 15 -1.94 4.43 -2.39
C THR A 15 -1.63 4.56 -0.90
N GLY A 16 -2.59 4.20 -0.05
CA GLY A 16 -2.44 4.21 1.39
C GLY A 16 -1.98 2.84 1.93
N LEU A 17 -0.81 2.80 2.57
CA LEU A 17 -0.27 1.62 3.23
C LEU A 17 -0.57 1.65 4.75
N PHE A 18 -1.47 0.78 5.20
CA PHE A 18 -1.82 0.62 6.62
C PHE A 18 -0.82 -0.29 7.35
N TYR A 19 0.37 0.22 7.67
CA TYR A 19 1.47 -0.55 8.26
C TYR A 19 1.20 -1.08 9.68
N ARG A 20 0.16 -0.57 10.37
CA ARG A 20 -0.31 -1.03 11.68
C ARG A 20 -1.72 -1.62 11.64
N ALA A 21 -2.19 -2.05 10.46
CA ALA A 21 -3.48 -2.71 10.36
C ALA A 21 -3.52 -3.98 11.24
N THR A 22 -4.57 -4.13 12.03
CA THR A 22 -4.88 -5.37 12.73
C THR A 22 -5.51 -6.36 11.75
N PRO A 23 -5.27 -7.68 11.91
CA PRO A 23 -5.96 -8.69 11.12
C PRO A 23 -7.48 -8.52 11.15
N ASP A 24 -8.14 -8.76 10.01
CA ASP A 24 -9.60 -8.71 9.91
C ASP A 24 -10.30 -9.84 10.69
N ARG A 25 -9.54 -10.89 11.01
CA ARG A 25 -9.98 -12.05 11.78
C ARG A 25 -8.93 -12.32 12.85
N SER A 26 -9.36 -12.36 14.11
CA SER A 26 -8.54 -12.87 15.22
C SER A 26 -8.43 -14.40 15.10
N LEU A 27 -7.32 -14.97 15.59
CA LEU A 27 -7.24 -16.40 15.89
C LEU A 27 -8.12 -16.70 17.11
N VAL A 28 -9.43 -16.65 16.90
CA VAL A 28 -10.39 -17.05 17.93
C VAL A 28 -10.43 -18.58 17.96
N LEU A 29 -10.33 -19.15 19.16
CA LEU A 29 -10.59 -20.57 19.38
C LEU A 29 -12.00 -20.90 18.87
N SER A 30 -12.20 -22.13 18.39
CA SER A 30 -13.36 -22.57 17.61
C SER A 30 -14.74 -22.47 18.29
N ASN A 31 -14.87 -21.82 19.45
CA ASN A 31 -16.11 -21.57 20.17
C ASN A 31 -16.13 -20.23 20.92
N GLU A 32 -15.22 -19.30 20.61
CA GLU A 32 -15.22 -17.96 21.22
C GLU A 32 -15.74 -16.89 20.25
N GLU A 33 -16.59 -16.00 20.75
CA GLU A 33 -16.98 -14.82 19.98
C GLU A 33 -15.77 -13.90 19.81
N CYS A 34 -15.49 -13.53 18.56
CA CYS A 34 -14.46 -12.57 18.21
C CYS A 34 -14.83 -11.18 18.79
N LYS A 35 -14.38 -10.86 20.01
CA LYS A 35 -14.61 -9.54 20.61
C LYS A 35 -13.61 -8.53 20.04
N GLY A 36 -14.15 -7.46 19.48
CA GLY A 36 -13.52 -6.63 18.46
C GLY A 36 -12.19 -5.94 18.83
N GLY A 37 -11.47 -5.54 17.78
CA GLY A 37 -10.30 -4.66 17.82
C GLY A 37 -10.53 -3.42 16.97
N LYS A 38 -10.13 -2.24 17.45
CA LYS A 38 -10.16 -1.02 16.65
C LYS A 38 -9.10 -1.12 15.56
N LYS A 39 -9.51 -1.18 14.30
CA LYS A 39 -8.57 -1.11 13.17
C LYS A 39 -7.78 0.18 13.25
N SER A 40 -6.44 0.08 13.27
CA SER A 40 -5.60 1.27 13.14
C SER A 40 -5.87 1.90 11.77
N LYS A 41 -6.05 3.22 11.77
CA LYS A 41 -6.16 4.02 10.55
C LYS A 41 -4.83 4.71 10.20
N GLU A 42 -3.76 4.40 10.93
CA GLU A 42 -2.42 4.89 10.62
C GLU A 42 -2.02 4.35 9.24
N ARG A 43 -1.77 5.27 8.31
CA ARG A 43 -1.41 4.97 6.94
C ARG A 43 -0.26 5.86 6.48
N LEU A 44 0.68 5.28 5.76
CA LEU A 44 1.65 6.01 4.95
C LEU A 44 1.06 6.17 3.56
N THR A 45 1.21 7.33 2.93
CA THR A 45 0.95 7.43 1.49
C THR A 45 2.21 6.97 0.78
N VAL A 46 2.07 6.01 -0.14
CA VAL A 46 3.18 5.47 -0.92
C VAL A 46 2.93 5.69 -2.40
N LEU A 47 3.97 6.12 -3.12
CA LEU A 47 3.99 6.17 -4.57
C LEU A 47 4.49 4.84 -5.10
N LEU A 48 3.73 4.23 -6.01
CA LEU A 48 4.12 3.05 -6.76
C LEU A 48 4.33 3.43 -8.22
N TYR A 49 5.35 2.84 -8.84
CA TYR A 49 5.73 3.09 -10.23
C TYR A 49 6.14 1.79 -10.90
N SER A 50 5.63 1.54 -12.10
CA SER A 50 5.98 0.37 -12.90
C SER A 50 5.74 0.62 -14.38
N ASN A 51 6.53 -0.01 -15.26
CA ASN A 51 6.13 -0.20 -16.65
C ASN A 51 5.03 -1.26 -16.77
N LEU A 52 4.40 -1.31 -17.95
CA LEU A 52 3.28 -2.19 -18.27
C LEU A 52 3.64 -3.68 -18.06
N THR A 53 4.88 -4.05 -18.38
CA THR A 53 5.36 -5.44 -18.24
C THR A 53 5.83 -5.78 -16.82
N GLY A 54 6.00 -4.80 -15.93
CA GLY A 54 6.45 -4.99 -14.55
C GLY A 54 7.95 -5.27 -14.40
N THR A 55 8.72 -5.19 -15.48
CA THR A 55 10.18 -5.41 -15.48
C THR A 55 10.94 -4.24 -14.89
N GLU A 56 10.44 -3.02 -15.09
CA GLU A 56 10.99 -1.80 -14.53
C GLU A 56 10.04 -1.23 -13.48
N LYS A 57 10.53 -1.12 -12.25
CA LYS A 57 9.79 -0.57 -11.11
C LYS A 57 10.73 0.15 -10.16
N LEU A 58 10.23 1.22 -9.57
CA LEU A 58 10.93 1.90 -8.49
C LEU A 58 10.66 1.17 -7.17
N LYS A 59 11.59 1.29 -6.23
CA LYS A 59 11.30 0.94 -4.84
C LYS A 59 10.15 1.84 -4.35
N PRO A 60 9.13 1.31 -3.66
CA PRO A 60 8.05 2.13 -3.13
C PRO A 60 8.59 3.30 -2.29
N VAL A 61 8.10 4.51 -2.56
CA VAL A 61 8.55 5.72 -1.87
C VAL A 61 7.43 6.21 -0.97
N VAL A 62 7.76 6.51 0.30
CA VAL A 62 6.82 7.18 1.21
C VAL A 62 6.77 8.65 0.83
N ILE A 63 5.57 9.14 0.56
CA ILE A 63 5.31 10.53 0.20
C ILE A 63 4.34 11.13 1.22
N GLY A 64 4.50 12.42 1.49
CA GLY A 64 3.70 13.10 2.49
C GLY A 64 4.37 14.36 2.97
N LYS A 65 3.63 15.17 3.72
CA LYS A 65 4.17 16.40 4.30
C LYS A 65 5.14 16.01 5.42
N SER A 66 6.40 16.45 5.32
CA SER A 66 7.30 16.44 6.48
C SER A 66 6.70 17.36 7.54
N ILE A 67 6.32 16.80 8.67
CA ILE A 67 6.07 17.59 9.87
C ILE A 67 7.40 17.56 10.60
N PHE A 68 8.21 18.62 10.46
CA PHE A 68 9.29 18.85 11.41
C PHE A 68 8.62 18.97 12.78
N ILE A 69 8.88 17.99 13.65
CA ILE A 69 8.57 18.12 15.07
C ILE A 69 9.82 18.76 15.64
N ASP A 70 9.71 20.04 16.02
CA ASP A 70 10.70 20.75 16.83
C ASP A 70 10.83 20.07 18.22
#